data_AF-A0A3D0WZB2-F1
#
_entry.id   AF-A0A3D0WZB2-F1
#
_cell.length_a   1.000
_cell.length_b   1.000
_cell.length_c   1.000
_cell.angle_alpha   90.00
_cell.angle_beta   90.00
_cell.angle_gamma   90.00
#
_symmetry.space_group_name_H-M   'P 1'
#
loop_
_entity.id
_entity.type
_entity.pdbx_description
1 polymer ?
#
loop_
_entity_poly.entity_id
_entity_poly.type
_entity_poly.pdbx_seq_one_letter_code
_entity_poly.pdbx_strand_id
1 'polypeptide(L)'
;TRVGRDPVRKLSGNDRLVAPLRLCERYGLECGGIVFAVAAGFAYDYSGDPKAAEIQKKIAEQGIRKTVAQVTGLEEAGALVGRIAEQYAKLADKR
;
A
#
# COMPACT_ATOMS: atom_id res chain seq x y z
N THR A 1 14.65 17.22 -9.55
CA THR A 1 13.51 16.56 -8.86
C THR A 1 13.80 15.07 -8.68
N ARG A 2 14.38 14.68 -7.54
CA ARG A 2 14.99 13.35 -7.32
C ARG A 2 14.32 12.50 -6.22
N VAL A 3 13.31 13.05 -5.53
CA VAL A 3 12.79 12.48 -4.26
C VAL A 3 11.61 11.50 -4.45
N GLY A 4 11.04 11.41 -5.65
CA GLY A 4 9.81 10.66 -5.95
C GLY A 4 9.94 9.46 -6.90
N ARG A 5 11.15 9.06 -7.32
CA ARG A 5 11.32 7.86 -8.15
C ARG A 5 11.31 6.62 -7.24
N ASP A 6 10.52 5.61 -7.60
CA ASP A 6 10.37 4.31 -6.92
C ASP A 6 9.52 4.33 -5.62
N PRO A 7 8.23 4.75 -5.68
CA PRO A 7 7.31 4.65 -4.54
C PRO A 7 7.07 3.19 -4.11
N VAL A 8 7.21 2.24 -5.05
CA VAL A 8 7.01 0.81 -4.79
C VAL A 8 8.09 0.22 -3.88
N ARG A 9 9.35 0.66 -4.02
CA ARG A 9 10.43 0.26 -3.09
C ARG A 9 10.16 0.71 -1.65
N LYS A 10 9.31 1.74 -1.42
CA LYS A 10 8.89 2.25 -0.11
C LYS A 10 7.72 1.48 0.55
N LEU A 11 7.17 0.48 -0.14
CA LEU A 11 6.03 -0.31 0.35
C LEU A 11 6.44 -1.67 0.96
N SER A 12 7.71 -2.08 0.84
CA SER A 12 8.15 -3.35 1.42
C SER A 12 8.03 -3.35 2.95
N GLY A 13 7.63 -4.47 3.54
CA GLY A 13 7.29 -4.61 4.98
C GLY A 13 8.31 -4.12 6.02
N ASN A 14 9.54 -3.77 5.61
CA ASN A 14 10.60 -3.19 6.45
C ASN A 14 10.89 -1.70 6.18
N ASP A 15 10.15 -1.04 5.28
CA ASP A 15 10.36 0.38 4.98
C ASP A 15 9.49 1.29 5.88
N ARG A 16 9.85 2.57 5.89
CA ARG A 16 9.44 3.67 6.79
C ARG A 16 7.93 3.90 6.95
N LEU A 17 7.08 3.18 6.22
CA LEU A 17 5.61 3.29 6.28
C LEU A 17 4.94 2.12 7.00
N VAL A 18 5.44 0.89 6.87
CA VAL A 18 4.80 -0.29 7.47
C VAL A 18 5.11 -0.40 8.96
N ALA A 19 6.35 -0.08 9.36
CA ALA A 19 6.77 -0.06 10.76
C ALA A 19 5.91 0.89 11.63
N PRO A 20 5.69 2.17 11.25
CA PRO A 20 4.79 3.03 12.01
C PRO A 20 3.34 2.55 11.92
N LEU A 21 2.88 1.97 10.81
CA LEU A 21 1.51 1.46 10.69
C LEU A 21 1.20 0.36 11.74
N ARG A 22 2.14 -0.58 11.93
CA ARG A 22 2.06 -1.63 12.97
C ARG A 22 2.11 -1.04 14.38
N LEU A 23 2.90 0.01 14.58
CA LEU A 23 2.94 0.72 15.85
C LEU A 23 1.59 1.37 16.15
N CYS A 24 0.98 2.00 15.16
CA CYS A 24 -0.33 2.62 15.32
C CYS A 24 -1.41 1.61 15.69
N GLU A 25 -1.42 0.44 15.03
CA GLU A 25 -2.36 -0.63 15.37
C GLU A 25 -2.12 -1.15 16.79
N ARG A 26 -0.86 -1.36 17.19
CA ARG A 26 -0.51 -1.81 18.54
C ARG A 26 -0.96 -0.83 19.63
N TYR A 27 -0.85 0.47 19.38
CA TYR A 27 -1.16 1.52 20.35
C TYR A 27 -2.52 2.19 20.15
N GLY A 28 -3.36 1.68 19.23
CA GLY A 28 -4.67 2.25 18.92
C GLY A 28 -4.63 3.69 18.37
N LEU A 29 -3.51 4.10 17.75
CA LEU A 29 -3.32 5.46 17.24
C LEU A 29 -3.96 5.61 15.85
N GLU A 30 -4.49 6.80 15.58
CA GLU A 30 -4.99 7.14 14.25
C GLU A 30 -3.85 7.29 13.24
N CYS A 31 -3.81 6.41 12.25
CA CYS A 31 -2.80 6.45 11.19
C CYS A 31 -3.39 6.57 9.79
N GLY A 32 -4.45 7.39 9.67
CA GLY A 32 -5.12 7.68 8.40
C GLY A 32 -4.18 8.21 7.32
N GLY A 33 -3.24 9.09 7.68
CA GLY A 33 -2.25 9.62 6.73
C GLY A 33 -1.30 8.54 6.18
N ILE A 34 -0.91 7.58 7.02
CA ILE A 34 -0.04 6.47 6.60
C ILE A 34 -0.83 5.47 5.76
N VAL A 35 -2.06 5.12 6.15
CA VAL A 35 -2.97 4.29 5.35
C VAL A 35 -3.18 4.90 3.96
N PHE A 36 -3.40 6.21 3.89
CA PHE A 36 -3.53 6.93 2.62
C PHE A 36 -2.26 6.82 1.77
N ALA A 37 -1.09 7.07 2.35
CA ALA A 37 0.18 7.00 1.64
C ALA A 37 0.45 5.59 1.09
N VAL A 38 0.14 4.55 1.88
CA VAL A 38 0.27 3.15 1.45
C VAL A 38 -0.70 2.84 0.32
N ALA A 39 -1.98 3.21 0.46
CA ALA A 39 -2.99 3.01 -0.57
C ALA A 39 -2.64 3.74 -1.88
N ALA A 40 -2.14 4.97 -1.81
CA ALA A 40 -1.65 5.73 -2.96
C ALA A 40 -0.44 5.07 -3.63
N GLY A 41 0.42 4.42 -2.85
CA GLY A 41 1.52 3.61 -3.38
C GLY A 41 1.02 2.40 -4.19
N PHE A 42 -0.02 1.71 -3.71
CA PHE A 42 -0.63 0.61 -4.47
C PHE A 42 -1.46 1.09 -5.67
N ALA A 43 -2.02 2.30 -5.62
CA ALA A 43 -2.69 2.94 -6.75
C ALA A 43 -1.71 3.54 -7.77
N TYR A 44 -0.40 3.54 -7.47
CA TYR A 44 0.60 4.07 -8.39
C TYR A 44 0.74 3.16 -9.61
N ASP A 45 0.23 3.65 -10.74
CA ASP A 45 0.33 3.00 -12.04
C ASP A 45 1.21 3.88 -12.95
N TYR A 46 2.46 3.46 -13.11
CA TYR A 46 3.41 4.12 -13.99
C TYR A 46 4.14 3.05 -14.81
N SER A 47 3.87 3.04 -16.11
CA SER A 47 4.39 2.05 -17.06
C SER A 47 5.91 2.07 -17.22
N GLY A 48 6.56 3.18 -16.87
CA GLY A 48 8.02 3.30 -16.89
C GLY A 48 8.71 2.72 -15.65
N ASP A 49 7.98 2.20 -14.67
CA ASP A 49 8.52 1.52 -13.48
C ASP A 49 8.09 0.04 -13.49
N PRO A 50 9.03 -0.90 -13.80
CA PRO A 50 8.73 -2.32 -13.83
C PRO A 50 8.11 -2.87 -12.54
N LYS A 51 8.44 -2.30 -11.37
CA LYS A 51 7.85 -2.74 -10.10
C LYS A 51 6.42 -2.25 -9.93
N ALA A 52 6.11 -1.05 -10.40
CA ALA A 52 4.74 -0.55 -10.41
C ALA A 52 3.88 -1.45 -11.30
N ALA A 53 4.37 -1.79 -12.50
CA ALA A 53 3.69 -2.74 -13.39
C ALA A 53 3.51 -4.12 -12.74
N GLU A 54 4.50 -4.63 -12.02
CA GLU A 54 4.39 -5.90 -11.27
C GLU A 54 3.31 -5.84 -10.19
N ILE A 55 3.26 -4.75 -9.40
CA ILE A 55 2.22 -4.58 -8.38
C ILE A 55 0.83 -4.45 -9.01
N GLN A 56 0.66 -3.67 -10.07
CA GLN A 56 -0.63 -3.57 -10.77
C GLN A 56 -1.08 -4.93 -11.30
N LYS A 57 -0.15 -5.72 -11.87
CA LYS A 57 -0.43 -7.09 -12.30
C LYS A 57 -0.87 -7.98 -11.14
N LYS A 58 -0.18 -7.95 -10.00
CA LYS A 58 -0.58 -8.69 -8.79
C LYS A 58 -1.97 -8.26 -8.29
N ILE A 59 -2.25 -6.96 -8.27
CA ILE A 59 -3.58 -6.47 -7.86
C ILE A 59 -4.67 -7.00 -8.80
N ALA A 60 -4.42 -7.02 -10.11
CA ALA A 60 -5.36 -7.56 -11.09
C ALA A 60 -5.56 -9.09 -10.96
N GLU A 61 -4.51 -9.85 -10.67
CA GLU A 61 -4.57 -11.32 -10.61
C GLU A 61 -5.14 -11.86 -9.29
N GLN A 62 -4.80 -11.25 -8.15
CA GLN A 62 -5.10 -11.79 -6.82
C GLN A 62 -5.81 -10.79 -5.89
N GLY A 63 -6.07 -9.57 -6.35
CA GLY A 63 -6.76 -8.52 -5.60
C GLY A 63 -5.84 -7.68 -4.71
N ILE A 64 -6.38 -6.54 -4.26
CA ILE A 64 -5.63 -5.56 -3.45
C ILE A 64 -5.25 -6.11 -2.08
N ARG A 65 -6.17 -6.80 -1.38
CA ARG A 65 -5.94 -7.29 0.00
C ARG A 65 -4.76 -8.25 0.07
N LYS A 66 -4.76 -9.26 -0.77
CA LYS A 66 -3.70 -10.27 -0.87
C LYS A 66 -2.38 -9.66 -1.31
N THR A 67 -2.41 -8.70 -2.24
CA THR A 67 -1.19 -8.00 -2.68
C THR A 67 -0.60 -7.14 -1.55
N VAL A 68 -1.43 -6.40 -0.81
CA VAL A 68 -1.00 -5.64 0.37
C VAL A 68 -0.39 -6.58 1.40
N ALA A 69 -1.05 -7.69 1.73
CA ALA A 69 -0.55 -8.66 2.70
C ALA A 69 0.81 -9.22 2.29
N GLN A 70 0.99 -9.63 1.03
CA GLN A 70 2.27 -10.15 0.53
C GLN A 70 3.40 -9.11 0.54
N VAL A 71 3.10 -7.86 0.18
CA VAL A 71 4.12 -6.80 0.05
C VAL A 71 4.51 -6.21 1.41
N THR A 72 3.54 -6.04 2.30
CA THR A 72 3.73 -5.39 3.61
C THR A 72 3.95 -6.39 4.76
N GLY A 73 3.59 -7.66 4.58
CA GLY A 73 3.57 -8.67 5.64
C GLY A 73 2.50 -8.40 6.71
N LEU A 74 1.44 -7.66 6.37
CA LEU A 74 0.27 -7.48 7.22
C LEU A 74 -0.70 -8.67 7.04
N GLU A 75 -1.51 -8.94 8.06
CA GLU A 75 -2.54 -9.98 7.99
C GLU A 75 -3.61 -9.60 6.96
N GLU A 76 -3.89 -10.49 5.99
CA GLU A 76 -4.83 -10.21 4.90
C GLU A 76 -6.25 -9.90 5.39
N ALA A 77 -6.68 -10.60 6.44
CA ALA A 77 -7.95 -10.39 7.12
C ALA A 77 -7.90 -9.29 8.21
N GLY A 78 -6.75 -8.63 8.38
CA GLY A 78 -6.54 -7.60 9.40
C GLY A 78 -7.27 -6.29 9.09
N ALA A 79 -7.61 -5.55 10.15
CA ALA A 79 -8.30 -4.26 10.03
C ALA A 79 -7.49 -3.24 9.20
N LEU A 80 -6.16 -3.24 9.33
CA LEU A 80 -5.28 -2.38 8.53
C LEU A 80 -5.38 -2.65 7.03
N VAL A 81 -5.36 -3.92 6.60
CA VAL A 81 -5.48 -4.29 5.19
C VAL A 81 -6.85 -3.90 4.65
N GLY A 82 -7.91 -4.08 5.45
CA GLY A 82 -9.25 -3.59 5.13
C GLY A 82 -9.27 -2.08 4.85
N ARG A 83 -8.72 -1.28 5.77
CA ARG A 83 -8.65 0.19 5.61
C ARG A 83 -7.83 0.62 4.39
N ILE A 84 -6.71 -0.05 4.12
CA ILE A 84 -5.89 0.23 2.93
C ILE A 84 -6.67 -0.10 1.65
N ALA A 85 -7.36 -1.24 1.60
CA ALA A 85 -8.15 -1.66 0.45
C ALA A 85 -9.31 -0.69 0.17
N GLU A 86 -10.02 -0.24 1.20
CA GLU A 86 -11.08 0.78 1.07
C GLU A 86 -10.52 2.10 0.55
N GLN A 87 -9.37 2.54 1.08
CA GLN A 87 -8.76 3.78 0.65
C GLN A 87 -8.21 3.68 -0.78
N TYR A 88 -7.69 2.52 -1.17
CA TYR A 88 -7.28 2.22 -2.53
C TYR A 88 -8.47 2.30 -3.49
N ALA A 89 -9.61 1.69 -3.16
CA ALA A 89 -10.82 1.75 -3.99
C ALA A 89 -11.26 3.21 -4.23
N LYS A 90 -11.28 4.04 -3.18
CA LYS A 90 -11.58 5.48 -3.30
C LYS A 90 -10.60 6.25 -4.19
N LEU A 91 -9.34 5.81 -4.26
CA LEU A 91 -8.32 6.42 -5.11
C LEU A 91 -8.44 5.94 -6.56
N ALA A 92 -8.81 4.68 -6.76
CA ALA A 92 -9.05 4.09 -8.07
C ALA A 92 -10.30 4.67 -8.74
N ASP A 93 -11.38 4.90 -7.98
CA ASP A 93 -12.63 5.49 -8.50
C ASP A 93 -12.49 6.97 -8.90
N LYS A 94 -11.47 7.67 -8.39
CA LYS A 94 -11.20 9.09 -8.70
C LYS A 94 -10.29 9.29 -9.91
N ARG A 95 -9.93 8.21 -10.60
CA ARG A 95 -8.95 8.22 -11.69
C ARG A 95 -9.58 8.26 -13.06
#